data_AF-A0A821YNK1-F1
#
_entry.id   AF-A0A821YNK1-F1
#
_cell.length_a   1.000
_cell.length_b   1.000
_cell.length_c   1.000
_cell.angle_alpha   90.00
_cell.angle_beta   90.00
_cell.angle_gamma   90.00
#
_symmetry.space_group_name_H-M   'P 1'
#
loop_
_entity.id
_entity.type
_entity.pdbx_description
1 polymer ?
#
loop_
_entity_poly.entity_id
_entity_poly.type
_entity_poly.pdbx_seq_one_letter_code
_entity_poly.pdbx_strand_id
1 'polypeptide(L)'
;MVQQVWQSICVHATVMQKNARNCLKKQTKVTEYYASSQALTIPKKIKEKVKIACTEFTALDCRAFEVVSGEGFKKLTQSIFDAGRHTRNSSSFNITHLILSPTIISRNIDHLYEEKKVQLTSLCMKMSSYCIICDFWTERFTGNLPF
;
A
#
# COMPACT_ATOMS: atom_id res chain seq x y z
N MET A 1 5.32 61.33 26.48
CA MET A 1 4.55 60.45 25.57
C MET A 1 5.28 59.15 25.21
N VAL A 2 6.58 59.19 24.87
CA VAL A 2 7.37 57.99 24.49
C VAL A 2 7.50 56.94 25.62
N GLN A 3 7.56 57.39 26.88
CA GLN A 3 7.77 56.51 28.05
C GLN A 3 6.54 55.65 28.40
N GLN A 4 5.32 56.13 28.12
CA GLN A 4 4.08 55.37 28.32
C GLN A 4 3.89 54.27 27.27
N VAL A 5 4.32 54.52 26.02
CA VAL A 5 4.25 53.53 24.94
C VAL A 5 5.19 52.36 25.23
N TRP A 6 6.40 52.63 25.72
CA TRP A 6 7.37 51.59 26.09
C TRP A 6 6.89 50.71 27.25
N GLN A 7 6.26 51.29 28.27
CA GLN A 7 5.69 50.51 29.38
C GLN A 7 4.56 49.58 28.91
N SER A 8 3.70 50.05 28.00
CA SER A 8 2.61 49.23 27.44
C SER A 8 3.13 48.04 26.63
N ILE A 9 4.19 48.25 25.82
CA ILE A 9 4.80 47.17 25.02
C ILE A 9 5.43 46.09 25.92
N CYS A 10 6.13 46.49 26.99
CA CYS A 10 6.74 45.54 27.93
C CYS A 10 5.71 44.67 28.67
N VAL A 11 4.55 45.23 29.01
CA VAL A 11 3.45 44.49 29.66
C VAL A 11 2.84 43.47 28.68
N HIS A 12 2.63 43.84 27.41
CA HIS A 12 2.12 42.91 26.41
C HIS A 12 3.09 41.76 26.11
N ALA A 13 4.39 42.06 26.03
CA ALA A 13 5.43 41.04 25.82
C ALA A 13 5.48 40.01 26.96
N THR A 14 5.34 40.46 28.22
CA THR A 14 5.32 39.57 29.39
C THR A 14 4.05 38.71 29.46
N VAL A 15 2.89 39.25 29.10
CA VAL A 15 1.64 38.46 29.00
C VAL A 15 1.74 37.39 27.89
N MET A 16 2.29 37.74 26.72
CA MET A 16 2.51 36.78 25.63
C MET A 16 3.49 35.67 26.02
N GLN A 17 4.60 35.98 26.69
CA GLN A 17 5.53 34.95 27.20
C GLN A 17 4.87 34.02 28.22
N LYS A 18 4.05 34.56 29.13
CA LYS A 18 3.33 33.76 30.13
C LYS A 18 2.31 32.83 29.48
N ASN A 19 1.58 33.30 28.47
CA ASN A 19 0.63 32.48 27.71
C ASN A 19 1.31 31.42 26.85
N ALA A 20 2.45 31.73 26.21
CA ALA A 20 3.23 30.76 25.45
C ALA A 20 3.75 29.61 26.34
N ARG A 21 4.25 29.93 27.54
CA ARG A 21 4.69 28.92 28.52
C ARG A 21 3.54 28.04 29.03
N ASN A 22 2.33 28.60 29.17
CA ASN A 22 1.15 27.84 29.55
C ASN A 22 0.62 26.93 28.44
N CYS A 23 0.79 27.30 27.17
CA CYS A 23 0.45 26.44 26.03
C CYS A 23 1.37 25.22 25.91
N LEU A 24 2.68 25.41 26.15
CA LEU A 24 3.67 24.31 26.17
C LEU A 24 3.40 23.27 27.26
N LYS A 25 2.89 23.70 28.43
CA LYS A 25 2.54 22.78 29.53
C LYS A 25 1.26 21.98 29.29
N LYS A 26 0.43 22.38 28.32
CA LYS A 26 -0.84 21.70 27.96
C LYS A 26 -0.73 20.85 26.68
N GLN A 27 0.44 20.80 26.04
CA GLN A 27 0.67 19.83 24.99
C GLN A 27 0.84 18.45 25.62
N THR A 28 -0.26 17.70 25.68
CA THR A 28 -0.21 16.23 25.79
C THR A 28 0.79 15.76 24.76
N LYS A 29 1.86 15.07 25.19
CA LYS A 29 2.94 14.66 24.30
C LYS A 29 2.33 13.91 23.11
N VAL A 30 2.50 14.45 21.90
CA VAL A 30 2.03 13.84 20.64
C VAL A 30 2.52 12.38 20.49
N THR A 31 3.55 11.99 21.23
CA THR A 31 4.06 10.62 21.31
C THR A 31 3.04 9.60 21.85
N GLU A 32 2.08 9.99 22.70
CA GLU A 32 1.04 9.07 23.20
C GLU A 32 0.03 8.68 22.10
N TYR A 33 -0.19 9.56 21.12
CA TYR A 33 -1.07 9.24 19.98
C TYR A 33 -0.50 8.09 19.14
N TYR A 34 0.83 8.00 19.03
CA TYR A 34 1.53 6.96 18.27
C TYR A 34 1.87 5.70 19.08
N ALA A 35 1.86 5.75 20.42
CA ALA A 35 2.03 4.56 21.27
C ALA A 35 0.87 3.55 21.13
N SER A 36 -0.26 3.98 20.56
CA SER A 36 -1.43 3.13 20.26
C SER A 36 -1.30 2.31 18.98
N SER A 37 -0.17 2.35 18.26
CA SER A 37 0.13 1.45 17.13
C SER A 37 0.42 0.01 17.59
N GLN A 38 -0.30 -0.48 18.62
CA GLN A 38 -0.43 -1.92 18.83
C GLN A 38 -1.04 -2.51 17.56
N ALA A 39 -0.39 -3.52 17.01
CA ALA A 39 -0.89 -4.26 15.85
C ALA A 39 -2.38 -4.57 16.09
N LEU A 40 -3.25 -3.91 15.33
CA LEU A 40 -4.69 -4.04 15.49
C LEU A 40 -5.05 -5.51 15.38
N THR A 41 -5.52 -6.08 16.48
CA THR A 41 -5.89 -7.49 16.51
C THR A 41 -7.14 -7.64 15.65
N ILE A 42 -6.97 -8.24 14.47
CA ILE A 42 -8.07 -8.46 13.54
C ILE A 42 -9.10 -9.41 14.20
N PRO A 43 -10.38 -9.00 14.34
CA PRO A 43 -11.42 -9.84 14.92
C PRO A 43 -11.52 -11.21 14.25
N LYS A 44 -11.73 -12.28 15.04
CA LYS A 44 -11.83 -13.67 14.54
C LYS A 44 -12.85 -13.81 13.41
N LYS A 45 -14.01 -13.15 13.54
CA LYS A 45 -15.07 -13.15 12.52
C LYS A 45 -14.61 -12.62 11.17
N ILE A 46 -13.73 -11.62 11.14
CA ILE A 46 -13.18 -11.08 9.88
C ILE A 46 -12.18 -12.06 9.30
N LYS A 47 -11.31 -12.63 10.12
CA LYS A 47 -10.35 -13.66 9.68
C LYS A 47 -11.05 -14.85 9.01
N GLU A 48 -12.14 -15.34 9.60
CA GLU A 48 -12.88 -16.46 9.02
C GLU A 48 -13.52 -16.09 7.67
N LYS A 49 -14.09 -14.89 7.55
CA LYS A 49 -14.63 -14.41 6.26
C LYS A 49 -13.55 -14.33 5.17
N VAL A 50 -12.37 -13.79 5.50
CA VAL A 50 -11.24 -13.72 4.56
C VAL A 50 -10.77 -15.11 4.16
N LYS A 51 -10.69 -16.04 5.12
CA LYS A 51 -10.33 -17.44 4.85
C LYS A 51 -11.30 -18.11 3.87
N ILE A 52 -12.60 -17.95 4.06
CA ILE A 52 -13.62 -18.49 3.15
C ILE A 52 -13.45 -17.86 1.76
N ALA A 53 -13.33 -16.53 1.67
CA ALA A 53 -13.17 -15.84 0.39
C ALA A 53 -11.90 -16.27 -0.37
N CYS A 54 -10.77 -16.47 0.32
CA CYS A 54 -9.56 -17.00 -0.31
C CYS A 54 -9.74 -18.43 -0.80
N THR A 55 -10.48 -19.26 -0.05
CA THR A 55 -10.76 -20.65 -0.42
C THR A 55 -11.64 -20.70 -1.67
N GLU A 56 -12.69 -19.89 -1.71
CA GLU A 56 -13.57 -19.75 -2.88
C GLU A 56 -12.81 -19.24 -4.09
N PHE A 57 -11.97 -18.21 -3.93
CA PHE A 57 -11.12 -17.69 -5.00
C PHE A 57 -10.24 -18.80 -5.61
N THR A 58 -9.56 -19.59 -4.77
CA THR A 58 -8.69 -20.68 -5.28
C THR A 58 -9.49 -21.78 -5.98
N ALA A 59 -10.67 -22.11 -5.47
CA ALA A 59 -11.50 -23.19 -5.98
C ALA A 59 -12.20 -22.80 -7.30
N LEU A 60 -12.82 -21.63 -7.34
CA LEU A 60 -13.59 -21.16 -8.49
C LEU A 60 -12.69 -20.74 -9.66
N ASP A 61 -11.55 -20.11 -9.38
CA ASP A 61 -10.63 -19.64 -10.43
C ASP A 61 -9.54 -20.67 -10.77
N CYS A 62 -9.64 -21.89 -10.21
CA CYS A 62 -8.67 -22.98 -10.39
C CYS A 62 -7.22 -22.53 -10.13
N ARG A 63 -6.99 -21.80 -9.04
CA ARG A 63 -5.67 -21.27 -8.68
C ARG A 63 -4.99 -22.16 -7.66
N ALA A 64 -3.66 -22.28 -7.79
CA ALA A 64 -2.82 -22.95 -6.82
C ALA A 64 -2.86 -22.23 -5.46
N PHE A 65 -2.77 -22.98 -4.36
CA PHE A 65 -2.87 -22.43 -3.00
C PHE A 65 -1.73 -21.47 -2.67
N GLU A 66 -0.59 -21.62 -3.32
CA GLU A 66 0.59 -20.77 -3.17
C GLU A 66 0.30 -19.32 -3.57
N VAL A 67 -0.66 -19.09 -4.47
CA VAL A 67 -1.02 -17.74 -4.96
C VAL A 67 -1.41 -16.82 -3.82
N VAL A 68 -2.19 -17.29 -2.84
CA VAL A 68 -2.63 -16.46 -1.71
C VAL A 68 -1.50 -16.12 -0.74
N SER A 69 -0.41 -16.90 -0.77
CA SER A 69 0.81 -16.62 -0.01
C SER A 69 1.78 -15.68 -0.73
N GLY A 70 1.59 -15.50 -2.05
CA GLY A 70 2.43 -14.72 -2.93
C GLY A 70 2.44 -13.22 -2.60
N GLU A 71 3.59 -12.59 -2.75
CA GLU A 71 3.78 -11.18 -2.41
C GLU A 71 2.93 -10.25 -3.28
N GLY A 72 2.75 -10.57 -4.56
CA GLY A 72 1.88 -9.81 -5.46
C GLY A 72 0.42 -9.78 -4.99
N PHE A 73 -0.11 -10.92 -4.54
CA PHE A 73 -1.47 -11.03 -4.02
C PHE A 73 -1.64 -10.23 -2.71
N LYS A 74 -0.67 -10.32 -1.79
CA LYS A 74 -0.66 -9.53 -0.55
C LYS A 74 -0.66 -8.02 -0.82
N LYS A 75 0.19 -7.56 -1.74
CA LYS A 75 0.21 -6.14 -2.13
C LYS A 75 -1.10 -5.68 -2.75
N LEU A 76 -1.68 -6.49 -3.64
CA LEU A 76 -2.99 -6.20 -4.25
C LEU A 76 -4.09 -6.09 -3.20
N THR A 77 -4.22 -7.08 -2.31
CA THR A 77 -5.25 -7.07 -1.25
C THR A 77 -5.08 -5.89 -0.29
N GLN A 78 -3.84 -5.52 0.05
CA GLN A 78 -3.55 -4.31 0.82
C GLN A 78 -4.01 -3.05 0.08
N SER A 79 -3.69 -2.90 -1.21
CA SER A 79 -4.14 -1.74 -2.01
C SER A 79 -5.67 -1.64 -2.11
N ILE A 80 -6.37 -2.77 -2.25
CA ILE A 80 -7.85 -2.80 -2.25
C ILE A 80 -8.39 -2.37 -0.89
N PHE A 81 -7.80 -2.87 0.20
CA PHE A 81 -8.21 -2.49 1.56
C PHE A 81 -8.01 -0.99 1.82
N ASP A 82 -6.87 -0.44 1.41
CA ASP A 82 -6.56 0.98 1.54
C ASP A 82 -7.50 1.84 0.69
N ALA A 83 -7.80 1.42 -0.55
CA ALA A 83 -8.80 2.09 -1.40
C ALA A 83 -10.18 2.12 -0.71
N GLY A 84 -10.61 1.01 -0.12
CA GLY A 84 -11.87 0.91 0.61
C GLY A 84 -11.93 1.81 1.86
N ARG A 85 -10.78 2.10 2.49
CA ARG A 85 -10.71 3.05 3.61
C ARG A 85 -11.04 4.49 3.17
N HIS A 86 -10.71 4.85 1.94
CA HIS A 86 -10.99 6.18 1.39
C HIS A 86 -12.45 6.38 0.96
N THR A 87 -13.24 5.30 0.86
CA THR A 87 -14.63 5.35 0.34
C THR A 87 -15.70 5.31 1.43
N ARG A 88 -15.36 5.65 2.68
CA ARG A 88 -16.19 5.52 3.90
C ARG A 88 -17.63 6.06 3.84
N ASN A 89 -17.94 6.99 2.93
CA ASN A 89 -19.25 7.62 2.84
C ASN A 89 -20.17 6.99 1.77
N SER A 90 -19.69 6.01 0.99
CA SER A 90 -20.52 5.33 -0.01
C SER A 90 -21.10 4.05 0.61
N SER A 91 -22.42 3.97 0.71
CA SER A 91 -23.15 2.80 1.22
C SER A 91 -23.00 1.56 0.35
N SER A 92 -22.51 1.70 -0.89
CA SER A 92 -22.27 0.59 -1.81
C SER A 92 -21.05 0.86 -2.69
N PHE A 93 -19.90 0.32 -2.32
CA PHE A 93 -18.73 0.34 -3.18
C PHE A 93 -18.82 -0.82 -4.19
N ASN A 94 -18.97 -0.50 -5.47
CA ASN A 94 -19.01 -1.51 -6.50
C ASN A 94 -17.58 -1.87 -6.97
N ILE A 95 -17.13 -3.06 -6.56
CA ILE A 95 -15.79 -3.60 -6.85
C ILE A 95 -15.54 -3.74 -8.36
N THR A 96 -16.58 -3.93 -9.18
CA THR A 96 -16.40 -4.10 -10.64
C THR A 96 -15.82 -2.86 -11.32
N HIS A 97 -15.97 -1.67 -10.70
CA HIS A 97 -15.37 -0.44 -11.22
C HIS A 97 -13.94 -0.22 -10.69
N LEU A 98 -13.56 -0.89 -9.60
CA LEU A 98 -12.20 -0.83 -9.07
C LEU A 98 -11.26 -1.77 -9.82
N ILE A 99 -11.75 -2.97 -10.14
CA ILE A 99 -10.94 -3.98 -10.85
C ILE A 99 -10.92 -3.62 -12.33
N LEU A 100 -9.71 -3.31 -12.83
CA LEU A 100 -9.49 -3.01 -14.24
C LEU A 100 -9.76 -4.24 -15.11
N SER A 101 -10.24 -4.00 -16.34
CA SER A 101 -10.44 -5.09 -17.28
C SER A 101 -9.09 -5.76 -17.63
N PRO A 102 -9.10 -7.05 -18.01
CA PRO A 102 -7.89 -7.77 -18.39
C PRO A 102 -7.07 -7.06 -19.48
N THR A 103 -7.75 -6.40 -20.43
CA THR A 103 -7.11 -5.63 -21.50
C THR A 103 -6.31 -4.46 -20.97
N ILE A 104 -6.82 -3.73 -19.97
CA ILE A 104 -6.10 -2.60 -19.36
C ILE A 104 -4.89 -3.12 -18.59
N ILE A 105 -5.05 -4.21 -17.83
CA ILE A 105 -3.95 -4.86 -17.10
C ILE A 105 -2.85 -5.27 -18.07
N SER A 106 -3.19 -5.91 -19.20
CA SER A 106 -2.23 -6.30 -20.24
C SER A 106 -1.42 -5.12 -20.75
N ARG A 107 -2.10 -4.02 -21.13
CA ARG A 107 -1.42 -2.81 -21.63
C ARG A 107 -0.49 -2.18 -20.59
N ASN A 108 -0.88 -2.21 -19.32
CA ASN A 108 -0.05 -1.70 -18.24
C ASN A 108 1.20 -2.58 -18.02
N ILE A 109 1.07 -3.89 -18.20
CA ILE A 109 2.21 -4.81 -18.14
C ILE A 109 3.20 -4.50 -19.26
N ASP A 110 2.73 -4.26 -20.49
CA ASP A 110 3.61 -3.91 -21.62
C ASP A 110 4.40 -2.63 -21.34
N HIS A 111 3.74 -1.61 -20.77
CA HIS A 111 4.40 -0.36 -20.38
C HIS A 111 5.45 -0.58 -19.27
N LEU A 112 5.10 -1.33 -18.23
CA LEU A 112 6.03 -1.67 -17.15
C LEU A 112 7.23 -2.48 -17.67
N TYR A 113 6.99 -3.38 -18.62
CA TYR A 113 8.05 -4.16 -19.26
C TYR A 113 9.02 -3.26 -20.02
N GLU A 114 8.53 -2.34 -20.87
CA GLU A 114 9.40 -1.43 -21.61
C GLU A 114 10.20 -0.50 -20.69
N GLU A 115 9.60 0.00 -19.60
CA GLU A 115 10.32 0.79 -18.59
C GLU A 115 11.47 0.00 -17.97
N LYS A 116 11.21 -1.25 -17.55
CA LYS A 116 12.21 -2.11 -16.92
C LYS A 116 13.28 -2.57 -17.91
N LYS A 117 12.90 -2.80 -19.16
CA LYS A 117 13.82 -3.14 -20.25
C LYS A 117 14.81 -2.02 -20.51
N VAL A 118 14.37 -0.76 -20.57
CA VAL A 118 15.28 0.40 -20.70
C VAL A 118 16.27 0.45 -19.53
N GLN A 119 15.79 0.26 -18.30
CA GLN A 119 16.66 0.23 -17.10
C GLN A 119 17.69 -0.91 -17.19
N LEU A 120 17.25 -2.11 -17.56
CA LEU A 120 18.10 -3.28 -17.68
C LEU A 120 19.14 -3.12 -18.81
N THR A 121 18.75 -2.66 -19.99
CA THR A 121 19.67 -2.40 -21.11
C THR A 121 20.75 -1.40 -20.69
N SER A 122 20.38 -0.33 -19.97
CA SER A 122 21.34 0.65 -19.48
C SER A 122 22.36 0.06 -18.49
N LEU A 123 21.95 -0.93 -17.70
CA LEU A 123 22.81 -1.65 -16.77
C LEU A 123 23.74 -2.61 -17.52
N CYS A 124 23.19 -3.40 -18.45
CA CYS A 124 23.95 -4.35 -19.27
C CYS A 124 25.04 -3.67 -20.10
N MET A 125 24.77 -2.49 -20.68
CA MET A 125 25.77 -1.72 -21.44
C MET A 125 26.95 -1.23 -20.58
N LYS A 126 26.80 -1.17 -19.25
CA LYS A 126 27.87 -0.79 -18.31
C LYS A 126 28.67 -1.98 -17.81
N MET A 127 28.21 -3.21 -18.05
CA MET A 127 28.90 -4.41 -17.59
C MET A 127 30.02 -4.78 -18.56
N SER A 128 31.22 -5.02 -18.02
CA SER A 128 32.39 -5.44 -18.79
C SER A 128 32.38 -6.91 -19.20
N SER A 129 31.55 -7.72 -18.54
CA SER A 129 31.33 -9.13 -18.86
C SER A 129 29.92 -9.56 -18.44
N TYR A 130 29.35 -10.49 -19.18
CA TYR A 130 28.06 -11.09 -18.87
C TYR A 130 28.03 -12.54 -19.34
N CYS A 131 27.16 -13.34 -18.73
CA CYS A 131 26.87 -14.71 -19.14
C CYS A 131 25.37 -14.81 -19.43
N ILE A 132 25.02 -15.43 -20.55
CA ILE A 132 23.63 -15.72 -20.91
C ILE A 132 23.41 -17.21 -20.67
N ILE A 133 22.47 -17.54 -19.79
CA ILE A 133 22.02 -18.92 -19.58
C ILE A 133 20.73 -19.08 -20.37
N CYS A 134 20.78 -19.95 -21.39
CA CYS A 134 19.60 -20.33 -22.16
C CYS A 134 19.10 -21.69 -21.65
N ASP A 135 17.88 -21.72 -21.13
CA ASP A 135 17.22 -22.96 -20.73
C ASP A 135 16.25 -23.41 -21.85
N PHE A 136 16.43 -24.64 -22.33
CA PHE A 136 15.61 -25.23 -23.37
C PHE A 136 14.99 -26.51 -22.83
N TRP A 137 13.66 -26.58 -22.79
CA TRP A 137 12.92 -27.81 -22.48
C TRP A 137 11.94 -28.13 -23.59
N THR A 138 11.65 -29.42 -23.76
CA THR A 138 10.61 -29.90 -24.68
C THR A 138 9.37 -30.28 -23.87
N GLU A 139 8.25 -29.58 -24.07
CA GLU A 139 6.97 -30.03 -23.53
C GLU A 139 6.39 -31.13 -24.41
N ARG A 140 6.18 -32.31 -23.83
CA ARG A 140 5.43 -33.38 -24.49
C ARG A 140 3.96 -33.21 -24.17
N PHE A 141 3.16 -32.82 -25.16
CA PHE A 141 1.72 -32.76 -25.03
C PHE A 141 1.15 -34.19 -24.96
N THR A 142 0.82 -34.67 -23.76
CA THR A 142 0.15 -35.96 -23.59
C THR A 142 -1.33 -35.80 -23.89
N GLY A 143 -1.69 -35.94 -25.17
CA GLY A 143 -3.06 -35.74 -25.69
C GLY A 143 -4.11 -36.78 -25.28
N ASN A 144 -3.94 -37.51 -24.18
CA ASN A 144 -4.89 -38.53 -23.73
C ASN A 144 -5.40 -38.21 -22.32
N LEU A 145 -6.42 -37.36 -22.23
CA LEU A 145 -7.36 -37.39 -21.12
C LEU A 145 -8.74 -37.72 -21.68
N PRO A 146 -9.29 -38.92 -21.40
CA PRO A 146 -10.70 -39.18 -21.64
C PRO A 146 -11.49 -38.34 -20.65
N PHE A 147 -12.39 -37.50 -21.15
CA PHE A 147 -13.49 -36.95 -20.36
C PHE A 147 -14.43 -38.07 -19.94
#